data_AF-A0A4R3UB32-F1
#
_entry.id   AF-A0A4R3UB32-F1
#
_cell.length_a   1.000
_cell.length_b   1.000
_cell.length_c   1.000
_cell.angle_alpha   90.00
_cell.angle_beta   90.00
_cell.angle_gamma   90.00
#
_symmetry.space_group_name_H-M   'P 1'
#
loop_
_entity.id
_entity.type
_entity.pdbx_description
1 polymer ?
#
loop_
_entity_poly.entity_id
_entity_poly.type
_entity_poly.pdbx_seq_one_letter_code
_entity_poly.pdbx_strand_id
1 'polypeptide(L)'
;MVSGAFGKPSAAVPVLMSLAALLLVGVHVATFGTGREADEGVAAHLFQLLIALQLPIVLYHAVRWLPRSPRQGIQVFGLQVLAVALACLPVAVLGL
;
A
#
# COMPACT_ATOMS: atom_id res chain seq x y z
N MET A 1 15.12 -2.82 28.43
CA MET A 1 15.32 -1.46 27.85
C MET A 1 14.64 -1.44 26.48
N VAL A 2 13.47 -0.80 26.38
CA VAL A 2 12.69 -0.71 25.13
C VAL A 2 13.25 0.46 24.32
N SER A 3 14.26 0.21 23.50
CA SER A 3 14.66 1.17 22.46
C SER A 3 13.69 1.02 21.30
N GLY A 4 12.62 1.82 21.33
CA GLY A 4 11.48 1.71 20.43
C GLY A 4 11.86 1.76 18.95
N ALA A 5 11.20 0.91 18.15
CA ALA A 5 11.38 0.79 16.70
C ALA A 5 11.23 2.13 15.93
N PHE A 6 10.63 3.14 16.54
CA PHE A 6 10.40 4.48 16.00
C PHE A 6 11.57 5.47 16.16
N GLY A 7 12.66 5.10 16.85
CA GLY A 7 13.82 5.99 17.03
C GLY A 7 14.68 6.20 15.78
N LYS A 8 14.38 5.51 14.67
CA LYS A 8 15.14 5.57 13.43
C LYS A 8 14.27 6.18 12.32
N PRO A 9 14.72 7.28 11.65
CA PRO A 9 13.93 7.95 10.62
C PRO A 9 13.54 7.00 9.46
N SER A 10 14.39 6.01 9.15
CA SER A 10 14.10 5.00 8.13
C SER A 10 12.94 4.05 8.44
N ALA A 11 12.50 3.95 9.71
CA ALA A 11 11.33 3.18 10.13
C ALA A 11 10.07 4.05 10.22
N ALA A 12 10.21 5.33 10.56
CA ALA A 12 9.09 6.27 10.69
C ALA A 12 8.62 6.83 9.34
N VAL A 13 9.55 7.10 8.41
CA VAL A 13 9.25 7.70 7.10
C VAL A 13 8.26 6.85 6.28
N PRO A 14 8.41 5.52 6.16
CA PRO A 14 7.45 4.70 5.40
C PRO A 14 6.03 4.70 5.99
N VAL A 15 5.93 4.75 7.32
CA VAL A 15 4.64 4.80 8.04
C VAL A 15 3.96 6.14 7.82
N LEU A 16 4.71 7.24 7.93
CA LEU A 16 4.20 8.59 7.68
C LEU A 16 3.76 8.78 6.23
N MET A 17 4.50 8.22 5.27
CA MET A 17 4.11 8.22 3.85
C MET A 17 2.79 7.46 3.63
N SER A 18 2.62 6.30 4.26
CA SER A 18 1.39 5.51 4.15
C SER A 18 0.19 6.22 4.78
N LEU A 19 0.39 6.87 5.93
CA LEU A 19 -0.64 7.69 6.58
C LEU A 19 -1.02 8.91 5.74
N ALA A 20 -0.05 9.59 5.13
CA ALA A 20 -0.30 10.72 4.24
C ALA A 20 -1.10 10.29 2.99
N ALA A 21 -0.75 9.15 2.39
CA ALA A 21 -1.49 8.60 1.26
C ALA A 21 -2.94 8.24 1.64
N LEU A 22 -3.14 7.61 2.80
CA LEU A 22 -4.48 7.27 3.30
C LEU A 22 -5.33 8.53 3.55
N LEU A 23 -4.73 9.57 4.13
CA LEU A 23 -5.40 10.83 4.43
C LEU A 23 -5.78 11.57 3.14
N LEU A 24 -4.89 11.56 2.15
CA LEU A 24 -5.15 12.13 0.82
C LEU A 24 -6.35 11.45 0.14
N VAL A 25 -6.35 10.11 0.09
CA VAL A 25 -7.44 9.32 -0.50
C VAL A 25 -8.74 9.52 0.28
N GLY A 26 -8.69 9.50 1.62
CA GLY A 26 -9.86 9.72 2.47
C GLY A 26 -10.48 11.11 2.28
N VAL A 27 -9.66 12.16 2.21
CA VAL A 27 -10.13 13.52 1.92
C VAL A 27 -10.78 13.58 0.55
N HIS A 28 -10.16 13.01 -0.47
CA HIS A 28 -10.69 13.00 -1.84
C HIS A 28 -12.05 12.30 -1.91
N VAL A 29 -12.19 11.11 -1.32
CA VAL A 29 -13.46 10.39 -1.26
C VAL A 29 -14.53 11.18 -0.48
N ALA A 30 -14.16 11.83 0.62
CA ALA A 30 -15.10 12.64 1.41
C ALA A 30 -15.53 13.94 0.71
N THR A 31 -14.70 14.52 -0.15
CA THR A 31 -15.02 15.77 -0.87
C THR A 31 -15.72 15.52 -2.21
N PHE A 32 -15.32 14.51 -2.95
CA PHE A 32 -15.81 14.26 -4.32
C PHE A 32 -16.80 13.10 -4.41
N GLY A 33 -16.98 12.33 -3.33
CA GLY A 33 -17.86 11.17 -3.30
C GLY A 33 -17.33 9.99 -4.12
N THR A 34 -18.12 8.93 -4.22
CA THR A 34 -17.81 7.71 -4.98
C THR A 34 -18.63 7.59 -6.27
N GLY A 35 -19.11 8.71 -6.81
CA GLY A 35 -19.96 8.75 -8.00
C GLY A 35 -19.29 8.15 -9.23
N ARG A 36 -20.06 7.37 -10.02
CA ARG A 36 -19.59 6.81 -11.30
C ARG A 36 -19.48 7.92 -12.34
N GLU A 37 -18.27 8.44 -12.53
CA GLU A 37 -17.89 9.16 -13.74
C GLU A 37 -17.93 8.19 -14.94
N ALA A 38 -18.37 8.66 -16.11
CA ALA A 38 -18.45 7.86 -17.35
C ALA A 38 -17.08 7.64 -18.05
N ASP A 39 -16.02 8.06 -17.38
CA ASP A 39 -14.61 7.98 -17.76
C ASP A 39 -13.91 7.01 -16.81
N GLU A 40 -12.75 6.45 -17.14
CA GLU A 40 -11.92 5.66 -16.21
C GLU A 40 -11.46 6.58 -15.06
N GLY A 41 -12.36 6.89 -14.13
CA GLY A 41 -12.27 8.07 -13.28
C GLY A 41 -10.99 8.13 -12.46
N VAL A 42 -10.72 9.30 -11.85
CA VAL A 42 -9.53 9.55 -11.02
C VAL A 42 -9.24 8.42 -10.02
N ALA A 43 -10.28 7.77 -9.49
CA ALA A 43 -10.17 6.60 -8.62
C ALA A 43 -9.47 5.38 -9.28
N ALA A 44 -9.72 5.09 -10.55
CA ALA A 44 -9.09 3.98 -11.28
C ALA A 44 -7.59 4.26 -11.49
N HIS A 45 -7.24 5.48 -11.88
CA HIS A 45 -5.85 5.93 -12.03
C HIS A 45 -5.10 5.92 -10.69
N LEU A 46 -5.74 6.33 -9.60
CA LEU A 46 -5.18 6.23 -8.25
C LEU A 46 -4.97 4.78 -7.82
N PHE A 47 -5.92 3.88 -8.11
CA PHE A 47 -5.75 2.45 -7.85
C PHE A 47 -4.56 1.87 -8.62
N GLN A 48 -4.43 2.19 -9.92
CA GLN A 48 -3.30 1.78 -10.74
C GLN A 48 -1.97 2.29 -10.19
N LEU A 49 -1.88 3.57 -9.80
CA LEU A 49 -0.69 4.15 -9.20
C LEU A 49 -0.33 3.49 -7.87
N LEU A 50 -1.32 3.19 -7.03
CA LEU A 50 -1.13 2.49 -5.76
C LEU A 50 -0.58 1.08 -5.98
N ILE A 51 -1.16 0.32 -6.92
CA ILE A 51 -0.67 -1.02 -7.30
C ILE A 51 0.73 -0.94 -7.92
N ALA A 52 0.97 0.03 -8.81
CA ALA A 52 2.26 0.23 -9.48
C ALA A 52 3.36 0.62 -8.49
N LEU A 53 3.05 1.43 -7.48
CA LEU A 53 4.00 1.81 -6.42
C LEU A 53 4.24 0.66 -5.42
N GLN A 54 3.28 -0.27 -5.28
CA GLN A 54 3.44 -1.44 -4.43
C GLN A 54 4.56 -2.37 -4.94
N LEU A 55 4.69 -2.53 -6.27
CA LEU A 55 5.70 -3.40 -6.90
C LEU A 55 7.15 -3.08 -6.48
N PRO A 56 7.67 -1.85 -6.62
CA PRO A 56 9.05 -1.53 -6.21
C PRO A 56 9.26 -1.69 -4.70
N ILE A 57 8.24 -1.45 -3.87
CA ILE A 57 8.31 -1.64 -2.41
C ILE A 57 8.44 -3.12 -2.05
N VAL A 58 7.62 -3.98 -2.66
CA VAL A 58 7.68 -5.44 -2.49
C VAL A 58 9.01 -5.98 -2.98
N LEU A 59 9.49 -5.52 -4.13
CA LEU A 59 10.77 -5.93 -4.72
C LEU A 59 11.94 -5.55 -3.82
N TYR A 60 11.96 -4.30 -3.34
CA TYR A 60 12.96 -3.84 -2.39
C TYR A 60 12.94 -4.66 -1.10
N HIS A 61 11.76 -4.98 -0.59
CA HIS A 61 11.61 -5.78 0.62
C HIS A 61 12.17 -7.20 0.43
N ALA A 62 11.85 -7.84 -0.70
CA ALA A 62 12.38 -9.15 -1.05
C ALA A 62 13.91 -9.14 -1.21
N VAL A 63 14.48 -8.15 -1.88
CA VAL A 63 15.95 -8.10 -2.07
C VAL A 63 16.68 -7.82 -0.75
N ARG A 64 16.15 -6.93 0.09
CA ARG A 64 16.87 -6.46 1.28
C ARG A 64 16.66 -7.34 2.51
N TRP A 65 15.47 -7.88 2.72
CA TRP A 65 15.08 -8.50 3.99
C TRP A 65 14.92 -10.02 3.94
N LEU A 66 14.55 -10.60 2.81
CA LEU A 66 14.49 -12.05 2.63
C LEU A 66 15.85 -12.75 2.89
N PRO A 67 17.00 -12.26 2.38
CA PRO A 67 18.29 -12.89 2.65
C PRO A 67 18.83 -12.61 4.06
N ARG A 68 18.35 -11.55 4.74
CA ARG A 68 18.88 -11.12 6.04
C ARG A 68 18.10 -11.72 7.22
N SER A 69 16.78 -11.87 7.08
CA SER A 69 15.86 -12.36 8.11
C SER A 69 14.70 -13.14 7.46
N PRO A 70 14.94 -14.35 6.91
CA PRO A 70 14.00 -15.03 6.02
C PRO A 70 12.64 -15.31 6.64
N ARG A 71 12.58 -15.70 7.92
CA ARG A 71 11.30 -16.00 8.60
C ARG A 71 10.39 -14.77 8.70
N GLN A 72 10.93 -13.63 9.12
CA GLN A 72 10.18 -12.37 9.21
C GLN A 72 9.92 -11.79 7.81
N GLY A 73 10.90 -11.89 6.91
CA GLY A 73 10.78 -11.43 5.54
C GLY A 73 9.66 -12.14 4.78
N ILE A 74 9.52 -13.46 4.93
CA ILE A 74 8.44 -14.25 4.32
C ILE A 74 7.08 -13.87 4.92
N GLN A 75 6.97 -13.64 6.23
CA GLN A 75 5.73 -13.21 6.86
C GLN A 75 5.24 -11.86 6.32
N VAL A 76 6.14 -10.88 6.24
CA VAL A 76 5.82 -9.54 5.73
C VAL A 76 5.51 -9.59 4.22
N PHE A 77 6.25 -10.40 3.46
CA PHE A 77 5.97 -10.62 2.04
C PHE A 77 4.59 -11.26 1.81
N GLY A 78 4.24 -12.29 2.60
CA GLY A 78 2.92 -12.92 2.53
C GLY A 78 1.79 -11.94 2.87
N LEU A 79 2.00 -11.06 3.86
CA LEU A 79 1.05 -10.01 4.20
C LEU A 79 0.87 -9.01 3.05
N GLN A 80 1.95 -8.63 2.37
CA GLN A 80 1.90 -7.74 1.20
C GLN A 80 1.13 -8.37 0.04
N VAL A 81 1.37 -9.64 -0.26
CA VAL A 81 0.63 -10.38 -1.31
C VAL A 81 -0.85 -10.46 -0.97
N LEU A 82 -1.19 -10.77 0.28
CA LEU A 82 -2.58 -10.83 0.73
C LEU A 82 -3.27 -9.46 0.62
N ALA A 83 -2.58 -8.39 1.01
CA ALA A 83 -3.12 -7.03 0.91
C ALA A 83 -3.42 -6.63 -0.55
N VAL A 84 -2.53 -6.96 -1.49
CA VAL A 84 -2.77 -6.75 -2.93
C VAL A 84 -3.96 -7.56 -3.41
N ALA A 85 -4.04 -8.84 -3.04
CA ALA A 85 -5.16 -9.69 -3.42
C ALA A 85 -6.51 -9.13 -2.92
N LEU A 86 -6.55 -8.66 -1.67
CA LEU A 86 -7.73 -8.03 -1.09
C LEU A 86 -8.05 -6.67 -1.74
N ALA A 87 -7.05 -5.89 -2.15
CA ALA A 87 -7.25 -4.64 -2.87
C ALA A 87 -7.79 -4.85 -4.29
N CYS A 88 -7.41 -5.94 -4.96
CA CYS A 88 -7.94 -6.29 -6.30
C CYS A 88 -9.33 -6.92 -6.25
N LEU A 89 -9.77 -7.45 -5.10
CA LEU A 89 -11.01 -8.20 -4.96
C LEU A 89 -12.27 -7.36 -5.33
N PRO A 90 -12.42 -6.10 -4.89
CA PRO A 90 -13.53 -5.25 -5.30
C PRO A 90 -13.51 -4.94 -6.80
N VAL A 91 -12.34 -4.71 -7.39
CA VAL A 91 -12.20 -4.46 -8.83
C VAL A 91 -12.65 -5.68 -9.64
N ALA A 92 -12.18 -6.87 -9.24
CA ALA A 92 -12.54 -8.13 -9.91
C ALA A 92 -14.02 -8.51 -9.74
N VAL A 93 -14.62 -8.25 -8.57
CA VAL A 93 -16.01 -8.62 -8.27
C VAL A 93 -17.00 -7.59 -8.81
N LEU A 94 -16.66 -6.30 -8.77
CA LEU A 94 -17.55 -5.20 -9.16
C LEU A 94 -17.36 -4.76 -10.63
N GLY A 95 -16.33 -5.27 -11.32
CA GLY A 95 -16.06 -4.94 -12.72
C GLY A 95 -15.79 -3.44 -12.93
N LEU A 96 -15.07 -2.85 -11.98
CA LEU A 96 -14.54 -1.48 -12.07
C LEU A 96 -13.35 -1.44 -13.03
#